data_AF-A0AAQ4F3G4-F1
#
_entry.id   AF-A0AAQ4F3G4-F1
#
_cell.length_a   1.000
_cell.length_b   1.000
_cell.length_c   1.000
_cell.angle_alpha   90.00
_cell.angle_beta   90.00
_cell.angle_gamma   90.00
#
_symmetry.space_group_name_H-M   'P 1'
#
loop_
_entity.id
_entity.type
_entity.pdbx_description
1 polymer ?
#
loop_
_entity_poly.entity_id
_entity_poly.type
_entity_poly.pdbx_seq_one_letter_code
_entity_poly.pdbx_strand_id
1 'polypeptide(L)'
;MMSINTAFEELRCHVPTFPFEKRLSKIDTLRLAIAYIALLREVLVSQYDPLTHIEKCLRGELKGEHAAEWNTSDLTARLSWINWENLGVNPNRRSVLTTLTLTADTIGCHNGTQ
;
A
#
# COMPACT_ATOMS: atom_id res chain seq x y z
N MET A 1 -7.17 -31.23 -3.21
CA MET A 1 -7.31 -30.03 -4.05
C MET A 1 -7.72 -28.85 -3.18
N MET A 2 -7.11 -27.69 -3.37
CA MET A 2 -7.46 -26.49 -2.61
C MET A 2 -8.76 -25.89 -3.16
N SER A 3 -9.70 -25.57 -2.28
CA SER A 3 -10.95 -24.89 -2.68
C SER A 3 -10.68 -23.41 -2.94
N ILE A 4 -11.52 -22.77 -3.78
CA ILE A 4 -11.43 -21.32 -4.02
C ILE A 4 -11.55 -20.51 -2.72
N ASN A 5 -12.37 -20.96 -1.77
CA ASN A 5 -12.54 -20.26 -0.50
C ASN A 5 -11.27 -20.34 0.35
N THR A 6 -10.60 -21.50 0.37
CA THR A 6 -9.31 -21.68 1.04
C THR A 6 -8.24 -20.79 0.40
N ALA A 7 -8.17 -20.72 -0.93
CA ALA A 7 -7.23 -19.83 -1.63
C ALA A 7 -7.46 -18.35 -1.29
N PHE A 8 -8.71 -17.94 -1.12
CA PHE A 8 -9.05 -16.60 -0.65
C PHE A 8 -8.67 -16.35 0.81
N GLU A 9 -8.66 -17.35 1.69
CA GLU A 9 -8.14 -17.16 3.06
C GLU A 9 -6.63 -16.99 3.05
N GLU A 10 -5.90 -17.82 2.31
CA GLU A 10 -4.45 -17.68 2.17
C GLU A 10 -4.08 -16.30 1.60
N LEU A 11 -4.80 -15.84 0.56
CA LEU A 11 -4.55 -14.52 0.00
C LEU A 11 -4.76 -13.39 1.03
N ARG A 12 -5.77 -13.51 1.92
CA ARG A 12 -6.01 -12.52 2.98
C ARG A 12 -4.86 -12.45 3.98
N CYS A 13 -4.14 -13.54 4.22
CA CYS A 13 -2.96 -13.55 5.08
C CYS A 13 -1.75 -12.82 4.47
N HIS A 14 -1.77 -12.55 3.15
CA HIS A 14 -0.67 -11.90 2.43
C HIS A 14 -0.92 -10.43 2.09
N VAL A 15 -2.18 -9.98 2.09
CA VAL A 15 -2.49 -8.56 1.87
C VAL A 15 -2.40 -7.77 3.18
N PRO A 16 -2.13 -6.45 3.13
CA PRO A 16 -2.06 -5.63 4.34
C PRO A 16 -3.44 -5.51 5.01
N THR A 17 -3.56 -5.88 6.28
CA THR A 17 -4.83 -5.81 7.03
C THR A 17 -4.66 -5.03 8.33
N PHE A 18 -5.73 -4.36 8.77
CA PHE A 18 -5.72 -3.75 10.11
C PHE A 18 -5.71 -4.84 11.21
N PRO A 19 -5.14 -4.58 12.40
CA PRO A 19 -5.07 -5.57 13.49
C PRO A 19 -6.40 -6.17 13.93
N PHE A 20 -7.51 -5.44 13.73
CA PHE A 20 -8.86 -5.86 14.08
C PHE A 20 -9.82 -5.77 12.89
N GLU A 21 -9.30 -5.89 11.67
CA GLU A 21 -10.11 -5.78 10.47
C GLU A 21 -11.15 -6.90 10.38
N LYS A 22 -12.38 -6.54 10.01
CA LYS A 22 -13.35 -7.55 9.57
C LYS A 22 -12.82 -8.23 8.32
N ARG A 23 -13.19 -9.49 8.13
CA ARG A 23 -12.83 -10.24 6.92
C ARG A 23 -13.20 -9.45 5.65
N LEU A 24 -12.20 -9.14 4.85
CA LEU A 24 -12.37 -8.49 3.55
C LEU A 24 -13.26 -9.32 2.62
N SER A 25 -14.13 -8.64 1.88
CA SER A 25 -14.92 -9.29 0.83
C SER A 25 -14.01 -9.86 -0.25
N LYS A 26 -14.53 -10.77 -1.10
CA LYS A 26 -13.73 -11.33 -2.21
C LYS A 26 -13.24 -10.24 -3.17
N ILE A 27 -14.08 -9.26 -3.48
CA ILE A 27 -13.71 -8.17 -4.39
C ILE A 27 -12.68 -7.23 -3.76
N ASP A 28 -12.82 -6.89 -2.48
CA ASP A 28 -11.87 -6.01 -1.78
C ASP A 28 -10.52 -6.70 -1.62
N THR A 29 -10.52 -8.00 -1.32
CA THR A 29 -9.29 -8.81 -1.26
C THR A 29 -8.54 -8.77 -2.60
N LEU A 30 -9.24 -8.94 -3.73
CA LEU A 30 -8.61 -8.90 -5.05
C LEU A 30 -8.09 -7.51 -5.41
N ARG A 31 -8.88 -6.45 -5.16
CA ARG A 31 -8.47 -5.06 -5.42
C ARG A 31 -7.22 -4.70 -4.62
N LEU A 32 -7.22 -5.01 -3.34
CA LEU A 32 -6.09 -4.75 -2.46
C LEU A 32 -4.85 -5.57 -2.87
N ALA A 33 -5.02 -6.84 -3.26
CA ALA A 33 -3.92 -7.66 -3.74
C ALA A 33 -3.29 -7.09 -5.03
N ILE A 34 -4.09 -6.61 -5.97
CA ILE A 34 -3.58 -5.98 -7.21
C ILE A 34 -2.76 -4.73 -6.87
N ALA A 35 -3.34 -3.82 -6.08
CA ALA A 35 -2.65 -2.61 -5.65
C ALA A 35 -1.35 -2.92 -4.89
N TYR A 36 -1.38 -3.93 -4.01
CA TYR A 36 -0.22 -4.32 -3.22
C TYR A 36 0.89 -4.95 -4.09
N ILE A 37 0.54 -5.78 -5.07
CA ILE A 37 1.50 -6.30 -6.04
C ILE A 37 2.14 -5.16 -6.85
N ALA A 38 1.34 -4.19 -7.31
CA ALA A 38 1.86 -3.02 -8.03
C ALA A 38 2.87 -2.22 -7.17
N LEU A 39 2.56 -2.00 -5.89
CA LEU A 39 3.49 -1.36 -4.94
C LEU A 39 4.79 -2.15 -4.82
N LEU A 40 4.70 -3.46 -4.57
CA LEU A 40 5.87 -4.32 -4.39
C LEU A 40 6.75 -4.35 -5.64
N ARG A 41 6.14 -4.33 -6.84
CA ARG A 41 6.88 -4.24 -8.11
C ARG A 41 7.66 -2.94 -8.22
N GLU A 42 7.05 -1.80 -7.89
CA GLU A 42 7.74 -0.51 -7.93
C GLU A 42 8.90 -0.44 -6.95
N VAL A 43 8.67 -0.89 -5.73
CA VAL A 43 9.67 -0.94 -4.68
C VAL A 43 10.85 -1.83 -5.08
N LEU A 44 10.59 -2.95 -5.75
CA LEU A 44 11.61 -3.90 -6.19
C LEU A 44 12.54 -3.33 -7.27
N VAL A 45 12.00 -2.48 -8.16
CA VAL A 45 12.78 -1.87 -9.27
C VAL A 45 13.36 -0.50 -8.90
N SER A 46 12.98 0.05 -7.76
CA SER A 46 13.45 1.37 -7.32
C SER A 46 14.93 1.36 -6.96
N GLN A 47 15.60 2.48 -7.22
CA GLN A 47 16.97 2.75 -6.76
C GLN A 47 17.02 3.29 -5.33
N TYR A 48 15.85 3.57 -4.73
CA TYR A 48 15.71 4.01 -3.36
C TYR A 48 15.34 2.85 -2.46
N ASP A 49 15.57 2.99 -1.15
CA ASP A 49 14.95 2.06 -0.22
C ASP A 49 13.40 2.16 -0.30
N PRO A 50 12.67 1.09 0.07
CA PRO A 50 11.23 1.01 -0.15
C PRO A 50 10.43 2.18 0.41
N LEU A 51 10.75 2.65 1.61
CA LEU A 51 9.97 3.68 2.28
C LEU A 51 10.27 5.06 1.68
N THR A 52 11.53 5.34 1.35
CA THR A 52 11.92 6.55 0.63
C THR A 52 11.25 6.62 -0.75
N HIS A 53 11.17 5.50 -1.49
CA HIS A 53 10.47 5.46 -2.78
C HIS A 53 9.00 5.85 -2.63
N ILE A 54 8.31 5.24 -1.66
CA ILE A 54 6.90 5.48 -1.39
C ILE A 54 6.67 6.93 -0.95
N GLU A 55 7.49 7.46 -0.03
CA GLU A 55 7.39 8.86 0.41
C GLU A 55 7.50 9.82 -0.77
N LYS A 56 8.51 9.66 -1.61
CA LYS A 56 8.72 10.53 -2.77
C LYS A 56 7.57 10.41 -3.78
N CYS A 57 7.01 9.22 -3.97
CA CYS A 57 5.85 9.03 -4.82
C CYS A 57 4.60 9.72 -4.24
N LEU A 58 4.36 9.61 -2.94
CA LEU A 58 3.24 10.28 -2.25
C LEU A 58 3.37 11.80 -2.27
N ARG A 59 4.61 12.34 -2.21
CA ARG A 59 4.88 13.77 -2.37
C ARG A 59 4.78 14.26 -3.83
N GLY A 60 4.62 13.35 -4.79
CA GLY A 60 4.60 13.68 -6.22
C GLY A 60 5.97 14.01 -6.82
N GLU A 61 7.06 13.75 -6.09
CA GLU A 61 8.44 13.95 -6.53
C GLU A 61 8.90 12.87 -7.52
N LEU A 62 8.27 11.69 -7.45
CA LEU A 62 8.49 10.59 -8.38
C LEU A 62 7.18 10.19 -9.03
N LYS A 63 7.24 9.92 -10.34
CA LYS A 63 6.17 9.25 -11.08
C LYS A 63 6.61 7.83 -11.38
N GLY A 64 6.23 6.91 -10.50
CA GLY A 64 6.36 5.48 -10.78
C GLY A 64 5.41 5.06 -11.90
N GLU A 65 5.84 4.13 -12.75
CA GLU A 65 5.03 3.61 -13.86
C GLU A 65 3.72 2.96 -13.39
N HIS A 66 3.74 2.33 -12.22
CA HIS A 66 2.60 1.63 -11.61
C HIS A 66 2.01 2.41 -10.42
N ALA A 67 2.45 3.65 -10.20
CA ALA A 67 2.01 4.48 -9.08
C ALA A 67 0.49 4.68 -9.06
N ALA A 68 -0.14 4.76 -10.23
CA ALA A 68 -1.59 4.89 -10.35
C ALA A 68 -2.36 3.64 -9.88
N GLU A 69 -1.75 2.46 -9.93
CA GLU A 69 -2.40 1.21 -9.53
C GLU A 69 -2.33 0.98 -8.02
N TRP A 70 -1.22 1.37 -7.39
CA TRP A 70 -1.02 1.13 -5.96
C TRP A 70 -1.44 2.31 -5.08
N ASN A 71 -1.37 3.56 -5.55
CA ASN A 71 -1.70 4.76 -4.78
C ASN A 71 -3.22 4.96 -4.68
N THR A 72 -3.88 3.97 -4.09
CA THR A 72 -5.29 3.99 -3.71
C THR A 72 -5.41 4.44 -2.26
N SER A 73 -6.50 5.11 -1.91
CA SER A 73 -6.74 5.53 -0.52
C SER A 73 -6.71 4.36 0.46
N ASP A 74 -7.27 3.22 0.08
CA ASP A 74 -7.28 2.00 0.90
C ASP A 74 -5.87 1.44 1.15
N LEU A 75 -5.04 1.27 0.12
CA LEU A 75 -3.67 0.78 0.33
C LEU A 75 -2.82 1.80 1.08
N THR A 76 -2.95 3.09 0.77
CA THR A 76 -2.22 4.18 1.44
C THR A 76 -2.52 4.20 2.94
N ALA A 77 -3.78 4.04 3.34
CA ALA A 77 -4.17 3.93 4.74
C ALA A 77 -3.61 2.68 5.46
N ARG A 78 -3.22 1.66 4.70
CA ARG A 78 -2.67 0.40 5.21
C ARG A 78 -1.14 0.34 5.23
N LEU A 79 -0.42 1.35 4.71
CA LEU A 79 1.04 1.31 4.57
C LEU A 79 1.77 1.08 5.90
N SER A 80 1.27 1.66 6.99
CA SER A 80 1.82 1.48 8.34
C SER A 80 1.63 0.06 8.89
N TRP A 81 0.71 -0.72 8.30
CA TRP A 81 0.36 -2.08 8.71
C TRP A 81 0.99 -3.16 7.84
N ILE A 82 1.74 -2.78 6.80
CA ILE A 82 2.56 -3.72 6.05
C ILE A 82 3.64 -4.29 6.97
N ASN A 83 3.85 -5.60 6.93
CA ASN A 83 4.99 -6.22 7.58
C ASN A 83 6.27 -5.95 6.78
N TRP A 84 6.83 -4.76 7.01
CA TRP A 84 8.06 -4.31 6.38
C TRP A 84 9.28 -5.16 6.74
N GLU A 85 9.26 -5.88 7.87
CA GLU A 85 10.37 -6.78 8.24
C GLU A 85 10.46 -7.98 7.30
N ASN A 86 9.31 -8.52 6.87
CA ASN A 86 9.26 -9.57 5.85
C ASN A 86 9.80 -9.10 4.48
N LEU A 87 9.88 -7.78 4.26
CA LEU A 87 10.45 -7.16 3.07
C LEU A 87 11.90 -6.69 3.28
N GLY A 88 12.53 -7.04 4.41
CA GLY A 88 13.91 -6.65 4.73
C GLY A 88 14.08 -5.19 5.14
N VAL A 89 13.00 -4.48 5.47
CA VAL A 89 13.01 -3.06 5.83
C VAL A 89 12.96 -2.87 7.33
N ASN A 90 13.86 -2.02 7.86
CA ASN A 90 13.96 -1.79 9.30
C ASN A 90 12.74 -1.00 9.84
N PRO A 91 12.03 -1.53 10.87
CA PRO A 91 10.80 -0.94 11.40
C PRO A 91 10.96 0.46 12.02
N ASN A 92 12.17 0.85 12.45
CA ASN A 92 12.42 2.19 13.00
C ASN A 92 12.15 3.33 12.00
N ARG A 93 12.07 3.02 10.69
CA ARG A 93 11.74 3.98 9.64
C ARG A 93 10.22 4.10 9.38
N ARG A 94 9.38 3.25 9.99
CA ARG A 94 7.92 3.22 9.77
C ARG A 94 7.21 4.51 10.19
N SER A 95 7.72 5.23 11.19
CA SER A 95 7.07 6.45 11.71
C SER A 95 6.84 7.53 10.63
N VAL A 96 7.65 7.54 9.58
CA VAL A 96 7.56 8.53 8.50
C VAL A 96 6.30 8.33 7.65
N LEU A 97 5.92 7.08 7.38
CA LEU A 97 4.73 6.75 6.59
C LEU A 97 3.45 7.17 7.30
N THR A 98 3.34 6.95 8.61
CA THR A 98 2.16 7.32 9.40
C THR A 98 1.87 8.81 9.32
N THR A 99 2.90 9.65 9.36
CA THR A 99 2.74 11.11 9.24
C THR A 99 2.32 11.50 7.83
N LEU A 100 2.91 10.90 6.80
CA LEU A 100 2.60 11.21 5.40
C LEU A 100 1.18 10.81 4.99
N THR A 101 0.70 9.66 5.46
CA THR A 101 -0.68 9.21 5.19
C THR A 101 -1.71 10.16 5.77
N LEU A 102 -1.44 10.76 6.92
CA LEU A 102 -2.32 11.77 7.54
C LEU A 102 -2.31 13.11 6.79
N THR A 103 -1.22 13.44 6.09
CA THR A 103 -1.10 14.68 5.29
C THR A 103 -1.54 14.53 3.85
N ALA A 104 -1.59 13.31 3.30
CA ALA A 104 -2.09 13.09 1.93
C ALA A 104 -3.59 13.44 1.81
N ASP A 105 -4.37 13.24 2.87
CA ASP A 105 -5.79 13.60 2.94
C ASP A 105 -6.04 15.11 2.84
N THR A 106 -5.07 15.98 3.13
CA THR A 106 -5.26 17.44 3.04
C THR A 106 -4.96 18.04 1.67
N ILE A 107 -4.36 17.29 0.74
CA ILE A 107 -3.93 17.82 -0.58
C ILE A 107 -4.92 17.45 -1.71
N GLY A 108 -5.86 16.54 -1.47
CA GLY A 108 -6.85 16.08 -2.48
C GLY A 108 -8.01 17.05 -2.78
N CYS A 109 -8.17 18.14 -2.02
CA CYS A 109 -9.35 19.02 -2.09
C CYS A 109 -9.01 20.47 -2.46
N HIS A 110 -8.16 20.73 -3.47
CA HIS A 110 -8.14 22.04 -4.12
C HIS A 110 -7.63 21.89 -5.55
N ASN A 111 -8.52 21.50 -6.46
CA ASN A 111 -8.44 21.84 -7.89
C ASN A 111 -9.84 21.68 -8.50
N GLY A 112 -10.75 22.55 -8.08
CA GLY A 112 -11.93 22.92 -8.84
C GLY A 112 -11.71 24.33 -9.37
N THR A 113 -11.19 24.46 -10.59
CA THR A 113 -11.10 25.72 -11.34
C THR A 113 -12.43 26.01 -12.05
N GLN A 114 -13.23 26.92 -11.50
CA GLN A 114 -13.74 28.17 -12.09
C GLN A 114 -14.86 28.73 -11.23
#